data_AF-A0A925J0Q3-F1
#
_entry.id   AF-A0A925J0Q3-F1
#
_cell.length_a   1.000
_cell.length_b   1.000
_cell.length_c   1.000
_cell.angle_alpha   90.00
_cell.angle_beta   90.00
_cell.angle_gamma   90.00
#
_symmetry.space_group_name_H-M   'P 1'
#
loop_
_entity.id
_entity.type
_entity.pdbx_description
1 polymer ?
#
loop_
_entity_poly.entity_id
_entity_poly.type
_entity_poly.pdbx_seq_one_letter_code
_entity_poly.pdbx_strand_id
1 'polypeptide(L)'
;MEEMLRVFTRAIRAHQLYLHNNPTYLKSVEVARASFAPIWAHTEEISLEVTDTQLRWEGRPVMNEADKTTDALPWVLYKDGLRELRLMKGVEVQEFVGLIEVITRVRKAQNDEDDLLTVLWEKEFNHIRYRYVDLLVDAIEPLDPSANVNDHKLVDPSQVQEPPTEDLLPAGVVSLEDFKTTLYFLEEREIDYLRTAVEREYASELRGNVVAILLDTYEQQVDASIRDEIAGVLDILLVNLLTAGQLGTVAMLLREVQVAGSRGRDVTAPQKERLLQLADRLSEPESLSQLLQSIDERVEAIGQQELNDLFEQLRVRALGTIFQWLGRVQNARVRTQMETAAVRLAQANTGELVRLIGAPEREVALEAMRRAGAMKAAAAVTGLGRNAQSTDAEIRLVAVQALTEIGSPGSLQLLERTIDDASRDVRVAGLRAFAARNHKAALPRLEAMIRDRKVDGADLTEKMAVFEAYGSMCGDAGVPMLDGILNGKGLFGKRDNAEWRACAAMALGKVGSGPAERALQKASSDKEILVRNAVNRGLRGAS
;
A
#
# COMPACT_ATOMS: atom_id res chain seq x y z
N MET A 1 5.48 24.29 -16.35
CA MET A 1 4.60 23.41 -15.55
C MET A 1 4.47 23.92 -14.12
N GLU A 2 5.56 24.02 -13.36
CA GLU A 2 5.56 24.52 -11.97
C GLU A 2 4.87 25.89 -11.81
N GLU A 3 5.17 26.84 -12.69
CA GLU A 3 4.53 28.17 -12.63
C GLU A 3 3.02 28.10 -12.88
N MET A 4 2.57 27.24 -13.80
CA MET A 4 1.14 27.04 -14.06
C MET A 4 0.42 26.49 -12.82
N LEU A 5 1.00 25.49 -12.15
CA LEU A 5 0.43 24.96 -10.91
C LEU A 5 0.44 26.00 -9.79
N ARG A 6 1.49 26.82 -9.69
CA ARG A 6 1.56 27.91 -8.71
C ARG A 6 0.45 28.94 -8.90
N VAL A 7 0.19 29.38 -10.14
CA VAL A 7 -0.91 30.32 -10.41
C VAL A 7 -2.28 29.65 -10.31
N PHE A 8 -2.38 28.35 -10.58
CA PHE A 8 -3.59 27.56 -10.36
C PHE A 8 -3.97 27.51 -8.87
N THR A 9 -3.03 27.19 -7.98
CA THR A 9 -3.29 27.19 -6.53
C THR A 9 -3.64 28.58 -6.01
N ARG A 10 -3.07 29.65 -6.59
CA ARG A 10 -3.48 31.03 -6.29
C ARG A 10 -4.93 31.31 -6.71
N ALA A 11 -5.36 30.82 -7.88
CA ALA A 11 -6.74 30.97 -8.33
C ALA A 11 -7.74 30.22 -7.43
N ILE A 12 -7.38 29.02 -6.94
CA ILE A 12 -8.17 28.27 -5.94
C ILE A 12 -8.31 29.09 -4.65
N ARG A 13 -7.20 29.60 -4.10
CA ARG A 13 -7.25 30.46 -2.90
C ARG A 13 -8.07 31.73 -3.11
N ALA A 14 -7.97 32.36 -4.28
CA ALA A 14 -8.76 33.54 -4.61
C ALA A 14 -10.27 33.22 -4.69
N HIS A 15 -10.65 32.05 -5.22
CA HIS A 15 -12.03 31.56 -5.25
C HIS A 15 -12.58 31.32 -3.84
N GLN A 16 -11.73 30.85 -2.92
CA GLN A 16 -12.11 30.61 -1.53
C GLN A 16 -12.38 31.91 -0.75
N LEU A 17 -11.61 32.97 -1.03
CA LEU A 17 -11.60 34.22 -0.27
C LEU A 17 -12.54 35.31 -0.83
N TYR A 18 -12.86 35.28 -2.13
CA TYR A 18 -13.58 36.35 -2.80
C TYR A 18 -14.81 35.85 -3.56
N LEU A 19 -15.82 36.71 -3.71
CA LEU A 19 -16.99 36.45 -4.56
C LEU A 19 -16.61 36.40 -6.05
N HIS A 20 -17.39 35.67 -6.86
CA HIS A 20 -17.14 35.45 -8.29
C HIS A 20 -17.02 36.72 -9.15
N ASN A 21 -17.58 37.84 -8.71
CA ASN A 21 -17.52 39.13 -9.39
C ASN A 21 -16.36 40.04 -8.90
N ASN A 22 -15.54 39.56 -7.97
CA ASN A 22 -14.43 40.34 -7.41
C ASN A 22 -13.28 40.48 -8.44
N PRO A 23 -12.77 41.70 -8.69
CA PRO A 23 -11.69 41.93 -9.65
C PRO A 23 -10.42 41.11 -9.38
N THR A 24 -10.08 40.86 -8.12
CA THR A 24 -8.92 40.07 -7.71
C THR A 24 -9.08 38.59 -8.07
N TYR A 25 -10.29 38.03 -7.90
CA TYR A 25 -10.60 36.66 -8.31
C TYR A 25 -10.56 36.52 -9.83
N LEU A 26 -11.25 37.40 -10.56
CA LEU A 26 -11.30 37.39 -12.02
C LEU A 26 -9.89 37.48 -12.64
N LYS A 27 -9.05 38.38 -12.11
CA LYS A 27 -7.66 38.52 -12.54
C LYS A 27 -6.83 37.27 -12.24
N SER A 28 -7.05 36.63 -11.09
CA SER A 28 -6.32 35.40 -10.72
C SER A 28 -6.69 34.22 -11.62
N VAL A 29 -7.97 34.07 -11.97
CA VAL A 29 -8.45 33.06 -12.92
C VAL A 29 -7.89 33.32 -14.33
N GLU A 30 -7.89 34.57 -14.79
CA GLU A 30 -7.36 34.93 -16.11
C GLU A 30 -5.86 34.65 -16.23
N VAL A 31 -5.07 35.02 -15.21
CA VAL A 31 -3.63 34.70 -15.16
C VAL A 31 -3.40 33.19 -15.18
N ALA A 32 -4.20 32.43 -14.44
CA ALA A 32 -4.06 30.98 -14.41
C ALA A 32 -4.45 30.34 -15.76
N ARG A 33 -5.51 30.82 -16.43
CA ARG A 33 -5.86 30.39 -17.80
C ARG A 33 -4.76 30.68 -18.80
N ALA A 34 -4.17 31.88 -18.75
CA ALA A 34 -3.09 32.27 -19.66
C ALA A 34 -1.83 31.41 -19.51
N SER A 35 -1.58 30.86 -18.31
CA SER A 35 -0.41 30.03 -18.03
C SER A 35 -0.41 28.65 -18.71
N PHE A 36 -1.55 28.23 -19.27
CA PHE A 36 -1.64 27.00 -20.08
C PHE A 36 -1.08 27.18 -21.50
N ALA A 37 -1.14 28.38 -22.08
CA ALA A 37 -0.80 28.61 -23.48
C ALA A 37 0.65 28.17 -23.85
N PRO A 38 1.69 28.45 -23.04
CA PRO A 38 3.05 27.96 -23.32
C PRO A 38 3.17 26.43 -23.27
N ILE A 39 2.33 25.76 -22.48
CA ILE A 39 2.35 24.30 -22.33
C ILE A 39 1.69 23.64 -23.55
N TRP A 40 0.58 24.19 -24.03
CA TRP A 40 -0.13 23.73 -25.23
C TRP A 40 0.62 23.90 -26.54
N ALA A 41 1.74 24.62 -26.53
CA ALA A 41 2.67 24.66 -27.64
C ALA A 41 3.54 23.38 -27.76
N HIS A 42 3.64 22.59 -26.68
CA HIS A 42 4.54 21.44 -26.58
C HIS A 42 3.81 20.10 -26.38
N THR A 43 2.56 20.13 -25.90
CA THR A 43 1.74 18.92 -25.70
C THR A 43 0.25 19.26 -25.89
N GLU A 44 -0.59 18.25 -26.18
CA GLU A 44 -2.05 18.37 -26.22
C GLU A 44 -2.72 17.87 -24.93
N GLU A 45 -1.94 17.24 -24.05
CA GLU A 45 -2.37 16.64 -22.79
C GLU A 45 -1.32 16.86 -21.70
N ILE A 46 -1.77 17.24 -20.50
CA ILE A 46 -0.94 17.26 -19.29
C ILE A 46 -1.43 16.14 -18.39
N SER A 47 -0.64 15.07 -18.23
CA SER A 47 -0.91 14.02 -17.24
C SER A 47 -0.11 14.28 -15.97
N LEU A 48 -0.82 14.61 -14.88
CA LEU A 48 -0.26 14.79 -13.55
C LEU A 48 -0.47 13.52 -12.74
N GLU A 49 0.62 12.92 -12.28
CA GLU A 49 0.58 11.90 -11.26
C GLU A 49 0.45 12.55 -9.88
N VAL A 50 -0.44 12.00 -9.06
CA VAL A 50 -0.81 12.55 -7.76
C VAL A 50 -0.31 11.62 -6.66
N THR A 51 0.57 12.13 -5.80
CA THR A 51 0.98 11.49 -4.55
C THR A 51 0.47 12.30 -3.35
N ASP A 52 0.67 11.78 -2.15
CA ASP A 52 0.23 12.42 -0.91
C ASP A 52 0.88 13.79 -0.65
N THR A 53 2.05 14.03 -1.24
CA THR A 53 2.91 15.22 -1.02
C THR A 53 3.32 15.91 -2.32
N GLN A 54 3.14 15.28 -3.49
CA GLN A 54 3.65 15.81 -4.76
C GLN A 54 2.66 15.70 -5.93
N LEU A 55 2.79 16.62 -6.89
CA LEU A 55 2.30 16.42 -8.25
C LEU A 55 3.50 16.21 -9.17
N ARG A 56 3.49 15.15 -9.97
CA ARG A 56 4.57 14.81 -10.89
C ARG A 56 4.09 14.92 -12.33
N TRP A 57 4.93 15.45 -13.20
CA TRP A 57 4.71 15.49 -14.64
C TRP A 57 5.91 14.84 -15.32
N GLU A 58 5.65 13.83 -16.16
CA GLU A 58 6.71 13.02 -16.81
C GLU A 58 7.73 12.44 -15.80
N GLY A 59 7.25 11.97 -14.65
CA GLY A 59 8.08 11.40 -13.57
C GLY A 59 8.87 12.43 -12.76
N ARG A 60 8.79 13.74 -13.06
CA ARG A 60 9.48 14.80 -12.30
C ARG A 60 8.50 15.53 -11.37
N PRO A 61 8.87 15.78 -10.10
CA PRO A 61 8.03 16.58 -9.22
C PRO A 61 7.94 18.01 -9.73
N VAL A 62 6.71 18.48 -9.99
CA VAL A 62 6.41 19.85 -10.44
C VAL A 62 5.68 20.67 -9.36
N MET A 63 5.31 20.02 -8.26
CA MET A 63 4.82 20.62 -7.02
C MET A 63 5.16 19.68 -5.87
N ASN A 64 5.67 20.22 -4.77
CA ASN A 64 5.97 19.48 -3.54
C ASN A 64 5.46 20.28 -2.35
N GLU A 65 4.53 19.70 -1.59
CA GLU A 65 3.96 20.24 -0.36
C GLU A 65 4.03 19.14 0.70
N ALA A 66 5.06 19.19 1.56
CA ALA A 66 5.35 18.14 2.55
C ALA A 66 4.26 18.01 3.63
N ASP A 67 3.58 19.10 3.96
CA ASP A 67 2.54 19.13 4.99
C ASP A 67 1.17 18.73 4.43
N LYS A 68 0.60 17.65 4.97
CA LYS A 68 -0.73 17.11 4.61
C LYS A 68 -1.89 17.96 5.16
N THR A 69 -1.95 19.21 4.76
CA THR A 69 -2.98 20.17 5.18
C THR A 69 -4.15 20.20 4.19
N THR A 70 -5.33 20.65 4.63
CA THR A 70 -6.49 20.85 3.74
C THR A 70 -6.24 21.89 2.65
N ASP A 71 -5.18 22.68 2.74
CA ASP A 71 -4.77 23.65 1.71
C ASP A 71 -3.72 23.11 0.73
N ALA A 72 -3.09 21.97 1.04
CA ALA A 72 -2.11 21.33 0.19
C ALA A 72 -2.80 20.62 -0.98
N LEU A 73 -2.52 21.06 -2.21
CA LEU A 73 -3.20 20.55 -3.41
C LEU A 73 -2.93 19.06 -3.65
N PRO A 74 -1.69 18.53 -3.55
CA PRO A 74 -1.44 17.10 -3.70
C PRO A 74 -2.27 16.28 -2.70
N TRP A 75 -2.25 16.67 -1.43
CA TRP A 75 -3.01 16.00 -0.38
C TRP A 75 -4.52 16.00 -0.63
N VAL A 76 -5.09 17.16 -1.00
CA VAL A 76 -6.53 17.31 -1.29
C VAL A 76 -6.98 16.38 -2.41
N LEU A 77 -6.14 16.16 -3.42
CA LEU A 77 -6.44 15.24 -4.51
C LEU A 77 -6.21 13.78 -4.09
N TYR A 78 -5.15 13.50 -3.33
CA TYR A 78 -4.75 12.15 -2.96
C TYR A 78 -5.64 11.49 -1.90
N LYS A 79 -6.10 12.25 -0.90
CA LYS A 79 -6.88 11.77 0.25
C LYS A 79 -8.20 11.12 -0.13
N ASP A 80 -8.71 11.50 -1.30
CA ASP A 80 -9.95 11.04 -1.90
C ASP A 80 -9.61 10.21 -3.16
N GLY A 81 -8.60 9.36 -3.07
CA GLY A 81 -8.31 8.28 -4.04
C GLY A 81 -7.79 8.68 -5.42
N LEU A 82 -7.64 9.98 -5.74
CA LEU A 82 -7.10 10.41 -7.04
C LEU A 82 -5.61 10.06 -7.13
N ARG A 83 -5.21 9.46 -8.26
CA ARG A 83 -3.81 9.06 -8.53
C ARG A 83 -3.25 9.63 -9.82
N GLU A 84 -4.12 9.96 -10.77
CA GLU A 84 -3.73 10.63 -12.01
C GLU A 84 -4.81 11.65 -12.36
N LEU A 85 -4.40 12.86 -12.73
CA LEU A 85 -5.27 13.91 -13.26
C LEU A 85 -4.74 14.34 -14.64
N ARG A 86 -5.56 14.17 -15.67
CA ARG A 86 -5.20 14.53 -17.04
C ARG A 86 -6.04 15.70 -17.53
N LEU A 87 -5.35 16.72 -18.01
CA LEU A 87 -5.93 17.93 -18.54
C LEU A 87 -5.69 17.97 -20.05
N MET A 88 -6.76 18.02 -20.83
CA MET A 88 -6.69 18.13 -22.29
C MET A 88 -6.70 19.61 -22.70
N LYS A 89 -6.05 19.91 -23.82
CA LYS A 89 -6.09 21.25 -24.43
C LYS A 89 -7.54 21.73 -24.60
N GLY A 90 -7.82 22.96 -24.14
CA GLY A 90 -9.17 23.55 -24.13
C GLY A 90 -9.84 23.56 -22.75
N VAL A 91 -9.28 22.85 -21.77
CA VAL A 91 -9.75 22.87 -20.38
C VAL A 91 -9.79 24.29 -19.81
N GLU A 92 -8.81 25.13 -20.15
CA GLU A 92 -8.65 26.49 -19.63
C GLU A 92 -9.86 27.38 -19.96
N VAL A 93 -10.52 27.13 -21.09
CA VAL A 93 -11.68 27.91 -21.55
C VAL A 93 -12.98 27.38 -20.97
N GLN A 94 -13.21 26.06 -21.07
CA GLN A 94 -14.53 25.47 -20.87
C GLN A 94 -14.78 24.99 -19.44
N GLU A 95 -13.76 24.42 -18.80
CA GLU A 95 -13.96 23.57 -17.61
C GLU A 95 -13.15 24.03 -16.39
N PHE A 96 -12.20 24.93 -16.60
CA PHE A 96 -11.27 25.40 -15.58
C PHE A 96 -11.92 25.98 -14.32
N VAL A 97 -12.97 26.79 -14.49
CA VAL A 97 -13.70 27.36 -13.33
C VAL A 97 -14.42 26.26 -12.57
N GLY A 98 -15.04 25.30 -13.28
CA GLY A 98 -15.67 24.15 -12.66
C GLY A 98 -14.68 23.30 -11.86
N LEU A 99 -13.45 23.10 -12.37
CA LEU A 99 -12.41 22.39 -11.64
C LEU A 99 -12.00 23.12 -10.35
N ILE A 100 -11.87 24.46 -10.39
CA ILE A 100 -11.58 25.28 -9.21
C ILE A 100 -12.70 25.18 -8.17
N GLU A 101 -13.96 25.22 -8.61
CA GLU A 101 -15.13 25.05 -7.73
C GLU A 101 -15.11 23.70 -7.02
N VAL A 102 -14.85 22.61 -7.75
CA VAL A 102 -14.77 21.25 -7.21
C VAL A 102 -13.71 21.18 -6.12
N ILE A 103 -12.48 21.59 -6.42
CA ILE A 103 -11.36 21.54 -5.47
C ILE A 103 -11.68 22.40 -4.24
N THR A 104 -12.28 23.58 -4.42
CA THR A 104 -12.62 24.46 -3.30
C THR A 104 -13.74 23.88 -2.42
N ARG A 105 -14.72 23.20 -3.00
CA ARG A 105 -15.80 22.51 -2.26
C ARG A 105 -15.20 21.42 -1.37
N VAL A 106 -14.31 20.59 -1.92
CA VAL A 106 -13.62 19.50 -1.20
C VAL A 106 -12.70 20.00 -0.09
N ARG A 107 -12.07 21.18 -0.27
CA ARG A 107 -11.26 21.82 0.79
C ARG A 107 -12.10 22.30 1.98
N LYS A 108 -13.37 22.65 1.75
CA LYS A 108 -14.29 23.17 2.78
C LYS A 108 -15.10 22.09 3.47
N ALA A 109 -15.28 20.94 2.85
CA ALA A 109 -16.02 19.81 3.41
C ALA A 109 -15.34 19.31 4.70
N GLN A 110 -16.12 19.21 5.79
CA GLN A 110 -15.69 18.56 7.03
C GLN A 110 -16.22 17.12 7.03
N ASN A 111 -15.31 16.16 6.84
CA ASN A 111 -15.40 14.73 7.22
C ASN A 111 -16.65 13.89 6.92
N ASP A 112 -17.58 14.27 6.03
CA ASP A 112 -18.56 13.32 5.45
C ASP A 112 -19.44 13.89 4.31
N GLU A 113 -19.26 15.15 3.91
CA GLU A 113 -20.04 15.76 2.82
C GLU A 113 -19.20 15.82 1.53
N ASP A 114 -19.52 14.91 0.61
CA ASP A 114 -19.02 14.79 -0.77
C ASP A 114 -17.52 14.48 -0.96
N ASP A 115 -17.20 13.20 -1.11
CA ASP A 115 -15.91 12.73 -1.66
C ASP A 115 -15.61 13.42 -3.01
N LEU A 116 -14.36 13.90 -3.22
CA LEU A 116 -13.88 14.49 -4.47
C LEU A 116 -14.32 13.72 -5.71
N LEU A 117 -14.31 12.38 -5.66
CA LEU A 117 -14.77 11.55 -6.77
C LEU A 117 -16.24 11.84 -7.12
N THR A 118 -17.10 11.96 -6.10
CA THR A 118 -18.53 12.24 -6.25
C THR A 118 -18.74 13.61 -6.91
N VAL A 119 -18.01 14.63 -6.45
CA VAL A 119 -18.13 15.99 -7.01
C VAL A 119 -17.56 16.08 -8.43
N LEU A 120 -16.46 15.37 -8.72
CA LEU A 120 -15.92 15.24 -10.08
C LEU A 120 -16.89 14.49 -11.01
N TRP A 121 -17.62 13.49 -10.50
CA TRP A 121 -18.66 12.77 -11.24
C TRP A 121 -19.86 13.65 -11.57
N GLU A 122 -20.32 14.49 -10.63
CA GLU A 122 -21.46 15.39 -10.84
C GLU A 122 -21.25 16.43 -11.96
N LYS A 123 -20.00 16.87 -12.19
CA LYS A 123 -19.68 18.00 -13.09
C LYS A 123 -19.49 17.61 -14.56
N GLU A 124 -19.39 16.31 -14.89
CA GLU A 124 -19.31 15.78 -16.26
C GLU A 124 -18.30 16.50 -17.18
N PHE A 125 -17.04 16.59 -16.76
CA PHE A 125 -15.97 17.20 -17.57
C PHE A 125 -15.65 16.41 -18.85
N ASN A 126 -15.45 17.10 -19.98
CA ASN A 126 -15.06 16.53 -21.28
C ASN A 126 -13.55 16.62 -21.55
N HIS A 127 -12.88 17.62 -20.99
CA HIS A 127 -11.44 17.90 -21.15
C HIS A 127 -10.62 17.53 -19.91
N ILE A 128 -11.25 16.91 -18.90
CA ILE A 128 -10.59 16.41 -17.70
C ILE A 128 -10.84 14.91 -17.61
N ARG A 129 -9.77 14.14 -17.49
CA ARG A 129 -9.81 12.70 -17.19
C ARG A 129 -9.03 12.43 -15.93
N TYR A 130 -9.33 11.34 -15.25
CA TYR A 130 -8.63 11.00 -14.02
C TYR A 130 -8.61 9.49 -13.79
N ARG A 131 -7.62 9.05 -13.01
CA ARG A 131 -7.52 7.69 -12.48
C ARG A 131 -7.69 7.75 -10.97
N TYR A 132 -8.60 6.93 -10.47
CA TYR A 132 -8.97 6.85 -9.06
C TYR A 132 -8.76 5.43 -8.54
N VAL A 133 -8.39 5.30 -7.27
CA VAL A 133 -8.29 4.03 -6.54
C VAL A 133 -9.23 4.10 -5.34
N ASP A 134 -10.09 3.10 -5.19
CA ASP A 134 -11.07 3.04 -4.09
C ASP A 134 -10.36 2.78 -2.76
N LEU A 135 -10.24 3.84 -1.95
CA LEU A 135 -9.55 3.82 -0.66
C LEU A 135 -10.24 2.94 0.40
N LEU A 136 -11.46 2.44 0.12
CA LEU A 136 -12.15 1.46 0.95
C LEU A 136 -11.80 0.00 0.59
N VAL A 137 -11.05 -0.24 -0.48
CA VAL A 137 -10.70 -1.60 -0.95
C VAL A 137 -9.19 -1.82 -1.11
N ASP A 138 -8.36 -0.77 -1.23
CA ASP A 138 -6.90 -0.92 -1.33
C ASP A 138 -6.15 0.04 -0.40
N ALA A 139 -5.88 -0.40 0.83
CA ALA A 139 -4.79 0.15 1.65
C ALA A 139 -3.48 -0.58 1.29
N ILE A 140 -3.08 -0.52 0.01
CA ILE A 140 -1.75 -0.89 -0.47
C ILE A 140 -1.27 0.29 -1.31
N GLU A 141 -0.32 1.05 -0.79
CA GLU A 141 0.35 2.12 -1.54
C GLU A 141 1.18 1.52 -2.68
N PRO A 142 1.09 2.05 -3.91
CA PRO A 142 2.08 1.76 -4.93
C PRO A 142 3.38 2.51 -4.60
N LEU A 143 4.47 1.76 -4.44
CA LEU A 143 5.83 2.28 -4.41
C LEU A 143 6.19 2.91 -5.76
N ASP A 144 6.50 4.21 -5.76
CA ASP A 144 7.20 4.85 -6.87
C ASP A 144 8.73 4.82 -6.62
N PRO A 145 9.52 4.32 -7.59
CA PRO A 145 10.97 4.26 -7.52
C PRO A 145 11.60 5.62 -7.85
N SER A 146 11.67 6.53 -6.88
CA SER A 146 12.66 7.62 -6.89
C SER A 146 12.62 8.46 -5.62
N ALA A 147 13.44 8.08 -4.64
CA ALA A 147 13.77 8.96 -3.52
C ALA A 147 15.30 8.98 -3.34
N ASN A 148 15.93 10.00 -3.93
CA ASN A 148 17.22 10.50 -3.49
C ASN A 148 16.98 11.76 -2.65
N VAL A 149 17.27 11.66 -1.36
CA VAL A 149 18.38 12.33 -0.67
C VAL A 149 18.59 13.83 -0.98
N ASN A 150 18.60 14.60 0.14
CA ASN A 150 19.24 15.88 0.42
C ASN A 150 18.43 17.18 0.29
N ASP A 151 18.14 17.74 1.47
CA ASP A 151 17.92 19.18 1.67
C ASP A 151 18.99 19.71 2.64
N HIS A 152 20.12 20.17 2.09
CA HIS A 152 21.03 21.08 2.78
C HIS A 152 21.51 22.15 1.79
N LYS A 153 21.24 23.40 2.15
CA LYS A 153 21.51 24.62 1.40
C LYS A 153 23.00 24.78 1.09
N LEU A 154 23.32 24.96 -0.19
CA LEU A 154 24.61 25.47 -0.65
C LEU A 154 24.68 26.99 -0.42
N VAL A 155 25.77 27.43 0.20
CA VAL A 155 26.18 28.84 0.34
C VAL A 155 27.10 29.19 -0.84
N ASP A 156 26.97 30.41 -1.36
CA ASP A 156 27.74 30.95 -2.49
C ASP A 156 29.24 31.13 -2.13
N PRO A 157 30.21 30.52 -2.85
CA PRO A 157 31.64 30.59 -2.54
C PRO A 157 32.30 31.96 -2.74
N SER A 158 31.56 32.98 -3.18
CA SER A 158 32.13 34.28 -3.55
C SER A 158 32.02 35.38 -2.48
N GLN A 159 31.57 35.06 -1.25
CA GLN A 159 31.33 36.06 -0.20
C GLN A 159 31.92 35.75 1.19
N VAL A 160 33.13 35.21 1.28
CA VAL A 160 33.88 35.19 2.54
C VAL A 160 35.28 35.79 2.34
N GLN A 161 35.49 36.97 2.95
CA GLN A 161 36.80 37.59 3.16
C GLN A 161 37.39 37.07 4.47
N GLU A 162 38.64 36.62 4.45
CA GLU A 162 39.42 36.26 5.64
C GLU A 162 39.91 37.52 6.40
N PRO A 163 39.86 37.51 7.74
CA PRO A 163 40.80 38.20 8.60
C PRO A 163 41.48 37.24 9.61
N PRO A 164 42.55 37.69 10.30
CA PRO A 164 43.78 36.90 10.48
C PRO A 164 43.81 35.99 11.73
N THR A 165 44.66 34.97 11.62
CA THR A 165 45.07 34.03 12.66
C THR A 165 45.89 34.72 13.75
N GLU A 166 45.44 34.64 15.02
CA GLU A 166 46.28 34.80 16.20
C GLU A 166 46.32 33.48 16.98
N ASP A 167 47.53 32.96 17.13
CA ASP A 167 47.86 31.72 17.84
C ASP A 167 47.73 31.88 19.36
N LEU A 168 46.88 31.07 19.98
CA LEU A 168 46.99 30.70 21.39
C LEU A 168 46.61 29.22 21.58
N LEU A 169 47.62 28.34 21.63
CA LEU A 169 47.46 26.94 22.03
C LEU A 169 47.26 26.85 23.56
N PRO A 170 46.28 26.09 24.07
CA PRO A 170 46.19 25.73 25.50
C PRO A 170 47.30 24.73 25.90
N ALA A 171 47.86 24.96 27.09
CA ALA A 171 48.91 24.12 27.68
C ALA A 171 48.45 22.66 27.87
N GLY A 172 49.25 21.72 27.35
CA GLY A 172 49.00 20.27 27.42
C GLY A 172 49.37 19.51 26.14
N VAL A 173 49.71 20.20 25.06
CA VAL A 173 50.23 19.58 23.84
C VAL A 173 51.73 19.33 24.00
N VAL A 174 52.10 18.05 24.05
CA VAL A 174 53.49 17.61 23.96
C VAL A 174 54.02 17.99 22.57
N SER A 175 55.12 18.75 22.52
CA SER A 175 55.79 19.10 21.28
C SER A 175 56.44 17.86 20.66
N LEU A 176 56.20 17.64 19.37
CA LEU A 176 56.84 16.60 18.55
C LEU A 176 58.38 16.74 18.48
N GLU A 177 58.93 17.87 18.95
CA GLU A 177 60.37 18.14 18.98
C GLU A 177 61.11 17.46 20.15
N ASP A 178 60.38 16.96 21.17
CA ASP A 178 60.97 16.25 22.31
C ASP A 178 61.22 14.75 22.07
N PHE A 179 60.77 14.20 20.94
CA PHE A 179 61.10 12.84 20.53
C PHE A 179 62.44 12.85 19.78
N LYS A 180 63.49 12.43 20.49
CA LYS A 180 64.75 12.02 19.85
C LYS A 180 64.45 10.99 18.77
N THR A 181 64.56 11.45 17.54
CA THR A 181 64.52 10.74 16.27
C THR A 181 65.20 9.38 16.35
N THR A 182 64.40 8.33 16.48
CA THR A 182 64.72 7.07 15.82
C THR A 182 64.74 7.36 14.32
N LEU A 183 65.82 6.96 13.65
CA LEU A 183 66.22 7.31 12.28
C LEU A 183 65.33 6.69 11.17
N TYR A 184 64.03 6.56 11.41
CA TYR A 184 63.04 6.02 10.49
C TYR A 184 61.85 6.97 10.44
N PHE A 185 61.96 8.01 9.61
CA PHE A 185 60.80 8.80 9.23
C PHE A 185 60.06 8.03 8.14
N LEU A 186 58.78 7.78 8.38
CA LEU A 186 57.89 7.24 7.36
C LEU A 186 57.66 8.32 6.30
N GLU A 187 57.82 7.96 5.03
CA GLU A 187 57.43 8.84 3.94
C GLU A 187 55.91 9.09 4.00
N GLU A 188 55.44 10.21 3.46
CA GLU A 188 54.01 10.56 3.46
C GLU A 188 53.13 9.45 2.84
N ARG A 189 53.69 8.70 1.87
CA ARG A 189 53.07 7.51 1.27
C ARG A 189 53.00 6.31 2.22
N GLU A 190 54.00 6.15 3.08
CA GLU A 190 54.02 5.09 4.10
C GLU A 190 53.07 5.44 5.24
N ILE A 191 52.95 6.72 5.60
CA ILE A 191 51.95 7.21 6.56
C ILE A 191 50.54 6.96 6.03
N ASP A 192 50.25 7.31 4.77
CA ASP A 192 48.96 7.05 4.13
C ASP A 192 48.69 5.56 3.99
N TYR A 193 49.69 4.75 3.62
CA TYR A 193 49.59 3.30 3.58
C TYR A 193 49.25 2.73 4.97
N LEU A 194 49.96 3.16 6.02
CA LEU A 194 49.71 2.68 7.39
C LEU A 194 48.36 3.15 7.90
N ARG A 195 47.95 4.39 7.61
CA ARG A 195 46.62 4.90 7.96
C ARG A 195 45.53 4.08 7.27
N THR A 196 45.68 3.82 5.97
CA THR A 196 44.75 2.97 5.21
C THR A 196 44.76 1.54 5.72
N ALA A 197 45.92 0.97 6.07
CA ALA A 197 46.04 -0.38 6.60
C ALA A 197 45.41 -0.51 8.00
N VAL A 198 45.60 0.50 8.86
CA VAL A 198 44.96 0.60 10.17
C VAL A 198 43.45 0.76 10.01
N GLU A 199 42.98 1.68 9.17
CA GLU A 199 41.54 1.82 8.87
C GLU A 199 40.95 0.52 8.34
N ARG A 200 41.68 -0.22 7.49
CA ARG A 200 41.27 -1.51 6.93
C ARG A 200 41.25 -2.63 7.99
N GLU A 201 42.19 -2.64 8.92
CA GLU A 201 42.26 -3.60 10.03
C GLU A 201 41.15 -3.32 11.06
N TYR A 202 40.94 -2.06 11.44
CA TYR A 202 39.86 -1.62 12.32
C TYR A 202 38.48 -1.81 11.69
N ALA A 203 38.37 -1.69 10.37
CA ALA A 203 37.17 -2.04 9.61
C ALA A 203 37.03 -3.55 9.35
N SER A 204 38.05 -4.36 9.66
CA SER A 204 37.95 -5.80 9.47
C SER A 204 37.02 -6.42 10.51
N GLU A 205 36.00 -7.15 10.04
CA GLU A 205 35.09 -7.85 10.93
C GLU A 205 35.74 -9.15 11.46
N LEU A 206 36.58 -9.01 12.49
CA LEU A 206 37.20 -10.16 13.16
C LEU A 206 36.18 -11.19 13.67
N ARG A 207 34.97 -10.74 14.02
CA ARG A 207 33.89 -11.60 14.54
C ARG A 207 33.39 -12.60 13.49
N GLY A 208 33.32 -12.20 12.22
CA GLY A 208 32.98 -13.11 11.12
C GLY A 208 34.01 -14.22 10.95
N ASN A 209 35.31 -13.86 11.03
CA ASN A 209 36.40 -14.84 10.97
C ASN A 209 36.36 -15.82 12.14
N VAL A 210 36.06 -15.35 13.36
CA VAL A 210 35.91 -16.24 14.54
C VAL A 210 34.77 -17.22 14.33
N VAL A 211 33.62 -16.77 13.82
CA VAL A 211 32.50 -17.66 13.48
C VAL A 211 32.92 -18.71 12.44
N ALA A 212 33.58 -18.30 11.37
CA ALA A 212 34.04 -19.21 10.33
C ALA A 212 35.01 -20.27 10.88
N ILE A 213 36.00 -19.87 11.68
CA ILE A 213 36.97 -20.77 12.31
C ILE A 213 36.26 -21.78 13.23
N LEU A 214 35.28 -21.34 14.02
CA LEU A 214 34.53 -22.23 14.91
C LEU A 214 33.72 -23.26 14.12
N LEU A 215 33.08 -22.86 13.01
CA LEU A 215 32.31 -23.76 12.15
C LEU A 215 33.21 -24.74 11.39
N ASP A 216 34.33 -24.27 10.84
CA ASP A 216 35.35 -25.13 10.21
C ASP A 216 35.89 -26.16 11.22
N THR A 217 36.14 -25.71 12.45
CA THR A 217 36.55 -26.61 13.54
C THR A 217 35.45 -27.61 13.84
N TYR A 218 34.20 -27.18 13.96
CA TYR A 218 33.06 -28.07 14.20
C TYR A 218 32.95 -29.18 13.14
N GLU A 219 33.13 -28.83 11.86
CA GLU A 219 33.08 -29.79 10.75
C GLU A 219 34.19 -30.84 10.82
N GLN A 220 35.39 -30.45 11.23
CA GLN A 220 36.57 -31.31 11.28
C GLN A 220 36.65 -32.17 12.55
N GLN A 221 36.08 -31.71 13.67
CA GLN A 221 36.14 -32.43 14.94
C GLN A 221 35.29 -33.70 14.92
N VAL A 222 35.76 -34.78 15.55
CA VAL A 222 34.99 -36.04 15.71
C VAL A 222 34.48 -36.24 17.14
N ASP A 223 35.07 -35.53 18.11
CA ASP A 223 34.67 -35.60 19.51
C ASP A 223 33.35 -34.84 19.72
N ALA A 224 32.36 -35.54 20.28
CA ALA A 224 31.04 -34.98 20.51
C ALA A 224 31.03 -33.86 21.55
N SER A 225 31.87 -33.95 22.58
CA SER A 225 31.97 -32.96 23.65
C SER A 225 32.51 -31.62 23.16
N ILE A 226 33.52 -31.66 22.28
CA ILE A 226 34.09 -30.46 21.66
C ILE A 226 33.07 -29.79 20.75
N ARG A 227 32.32 -30.57 19.96
CA ARG A 227 31.23 -30.03 19.13
C ARG A 227 30.14 -29.36 19.97
N ASP A 228 29.78 -29.96 21.10
CA ASP A 228 28.81 -29.40 22.02
C ASP A 228 29.30 -28.10 22.67
N GLU A 229 30.59 -28.00 22.98
CA GLU A 229 31.23 -26.77 23.44
C GLU A 229 31.20 -25.69 22.36
N ILE A 230 31.61 -26.02 21.13
CA ILE A 230 31.58 -25.08 19.99
C ILE A 230 30.16 -24.57 19.75
N ALA A 231 29.15 -25.46 19.75
CA ALA A 231 27.76 -25.05 19.61
C ALA A 231 27.32 -24.09 20.72
N GLY A 232 27.79 -24.30 21.96
CA GLY A 232 27.56 -23.36 23.08
C GLY A 232 28.25 -22.01 22.88
N VAL A 233 29.47 -21.98 22.33
CA VAL A 233 30.17 -20.73 22.01
C VAL A 233 29.47 -19.96 20.89
N LEU A 234 29.04 -20.64 19.84
CA LEU A 234 28.28 -20.04 18.74
C LEU A 234 26.96 -19.42 19.23
N ASP A 235 26.33 -20.03 20.23
CA ASP A 235 25.12 -19.50 20.86
C ASP A 235 25.36 -18.19 21.61
N ILE A 236 26.44 -18.12 22.40
CA ILE A 236 26.87 -16.89 23.08
C ILE A 236 27.23 -15.81 22.05
N LEU A 237 27.94 -16.20 20.98
CA LEU A 237 28.30 -15.28 19.90
C LEU A 237 27.08 -14.73 19.18
N LEU A 238 26.06 -15.55 18.88
CA LEU A 238 24.83 -15.08 18.26
C LEU A 238 24.18 -13.94 19.06
N VAL A 239 24.05 -14.10 20.38
CA VAL A 239 23.49 -13.07 21.26
C VAL A 239 24.34 -11.78 21.25
N ASN A 240 25.66 -11.93 21.30
CA ASN A 240 26.58 -10.79 21.26
C ASN A 240 26.52 -10.05 19.92
N LEU A 241 26.42 -10.77 18.80
CA LEU A 241 26.30 -10.20 17.47
C LEU A 241 24.98 -9.44 17.29
N LEU A 242 23.87 -9.99 17.78
CA LEU A 242 22.56 -9.32 17.78
C LEU A 242 22.60 -8.03 18.61
N THR A 243 23.19 -8.08 19.81
CA THR A 243 23.35 -6.91 20.70
C THR A 243 24.23 -5.84 20.07
N ALA A 244 25.32 -6.24 19.41
CA ALA A 244 26.22 -5.34 18.68
C ALA A 244 25.63 -4.86 17.34
N GLY A 245 24.48 -5.41 16.93
CA GLY A 245 23.79 -5.02 15.71
C GLY A 245 24.41 -5.48 14.41
N GLN A 246 25.28 -6.48 14.44
CA GLN A 246 25.97 -7.04 13.28
C GLN A 246 25.07 -8.05 12.54
N LEU A 247 24.04 -7.54 11.86
CA LEU A 247 23.00 -8.38 11.26
C LEU A 247 23.54 -9.26 10.12
N GLY A 248 24.52 -8.76 9.36
CA GLY A 248 25.18 -9.50 8.30
C GLY A 248 25.96 -10.70 8.81
N THR A 249 26.73 -10.51 9.89
CA THR A 249 27.45 -11.61 10.55
C THR A 249 26.49 -12.63 11.17
N VAL A 250 25.36 -12.17 11.74
CA VAL A 250 24.30 -13.06 12.23
C VAL A 250 23.72 -13.91 11.09
N ALA A 251 23.39 -13.29 9.96
CA ALA A 251 22.84 -14.01 8.81
C ALA A 251 23.84 -15.03 8.25
N MET A 252 25.13 -14.66 8.16
CA MET A 252 26.21 -15.55 7.78
C MET A 252 26.31 -16.74 8.75
N LEU A 253 26.36 -16.49 10.07
CA LEU A 253 26.41 -17.53 11.09
C LEU A 253 25.27 -18.53 10.91
N LEU A 254 24.03 -18.06 10.85
CA LEU A 254 22.85 -18.92 10.77
C LEU A 254 22.77 -19.73 9.47
N ARG A 255 23.24 -19.16 8.36
CA ARG A 255 23.35 -19.85 7.07
C ARG A 255 24.40 -20.96 7.12
N GLU A 256 25.61 -20.65 7.61
CA GLU A 256 26.71 -21.60 7.66
C GLU A 256 26.47 -22.73 8.66
N VAL A 257 25.75 -22.46 9.76
CA VAL A 257 25.33 -23.50 10.72
C VAL A 257 24.45 -24.57 10.05
N GLN A 258 23.61 -24.22 9.06
CA GLN A 258 22.83 -25.22 8.30
C GLN A 258 23.72 -26.12 7.44
N VAL A 259 24.80 -25.54 6.90
CA VAL A 259 25.78 -26.25 6.06
C VAL A 259 26.63 -27.17 6.93
N ALA A 260 27.20 -26.66 8.02
CA ALA A 260 28.07 -27.40 8.94
C ALA A 260 27.36 -28.60 9.57
N GLY A 261 26.10 -28.43 9.98
CA GLY A 261 25.28 -29.52 10.51
C GLY A 261 24.96 -30.63 9.49
N SER A 262 25.18 -30.39 8.20
CA SER A 262 24.96 -31.37 7.13
C SER A 262 26.26 -31.94 6.54
N ARG A 263 27.38 -31.22 6.64
CA ARG A 263 28.67 -31.61 6.06
C ARG A 263 29.64 -32.29 7.01
N GLY A 264 29.52 -32.03 8.33
CA GLY A 264 30.44 -32.59 9.30
C GLY A 264 30.44 -34.13 9.30
N ARG A 265 31.62 -34.73 9.36
CA ARG A 265 31.76 -36.20 9.47
C ARG A 265 31.23 -36.68 10.82
N ASP A 266 30.47 -37.77 10.86
CA ASP A 266 29.97 -38.36 12.11
C ASP A 266 29.14 -37.39 12.99
N VAL A 267 28.50 -36.37 12.39
CA VAL A 267 27.56 -35.49 13.12
C VAL A 267 26.30 -36.28 13.46
N THR A 268 25.98 -36.38 14.75
CA THR A 268 24.78 -37.07 15.21
C THR A 268 23.52 -36.21 15.02
N ALA A 269 22.35 -36.83 14.97
CA ALA A 269 21.09 -36.10 14.85
C ALA A 269 20.86 -35.06 15.98
N PRO A 270 21.14 -35.36 17.27
CA PRO A 270 21.02 -34.36 18.34
C PRO A 270 21.96 -33.16 18.18
N GLN A 271 23.19 -33.38 17.70
CA GLN A 271 24.15 -32.31 17.46
C GLN A 271 23.73 -31.40 16.30
N LYS A 272 23.22 -32.01 15.22
CA LYS A 272 22.62 -31.26 14.11
C LYS A 272 21.44 -30.42 14.58
N GLU A 273 20.55 -31.00 15.38
CA GLU A 273 19.39 -30.30 15.93
C GLU A 273 19.82 -29.11 16.81
N ARG A 274 20.80 -29.30 17.71
CA ARG A 274 21.36 -28.23 18.55
C ARG A 274 21.90 -27.05 17.74
N LEU A 275 22.58 -27.33 16.63
CA LEU A 275 23.03 -26.28 15.72
C LEU A 275 21.84 -25.57 15.05
N LEU A 276 20.86 -26.30 14.53
CA LEU A 276 19.70 -25.69 13.87
C LEU A 276 18.81 -24.86 14.81
N GLN A 277 18.81 -25.17 16.11
CA GLN A 277 18.11 -24.41 17.15
C GLN A 277 18.55 -22.94 17.24
N LEU A 278 19.76 -22.60 16.79
CA LEU A 278 20.23 -21.20 16.73
C LEU A 278 19.29 -20.33 15.88
N ALA A 279 18.84 -20.82 14.73
CA ALA A 279 17.90 -20.11 13.86
C ALA A 279 16.47 -20.11 14.41
N ASP A 280 16.08 -21.18 15.12
CA ASP A 280 14.78 -21.25 15.78
C ASP A 280 14.66 -20.17 16.86
N ARG A 281 15.72 -19.95 17.65
CA ARG A 281 15.76 -18.90 18.69
C ARG A 281 15.57 -17.49 18.14
N LEU A 282 16.13 -17.19 16.96
CA LEU A 282 15.91 -15.90 16.28
C LEU A 282 14.44 -15.72 15.89
N SER A 283 13.75 -16.82 15.62
CA SER A 283 12.35 -16.85 15.17
C SER A 283 11.34 -16.96 16.32
N GLU A 284 11.81 -17.05 17.57
CA GLU A 284 10.94 -17.03 18.75
C GLU A 284 10.30 -15.65 18.94
N PRO A 285 9.04 -15.57 19.37
CA PRO A 285 8.28 -14.31 19.36
C PRO A 285 8.92 -13.16 20.13
N GLU A 286 9.46 -13.42 21.32
CA GLU A 286 10.10 -12.40 22.15
C GLU A 286 11.40 -11.90 21.53
N SER A 287 12.28 -12.83 21.11
CA SER A 287 13.56 -12.52 20.47
C SER A 287 13.35 -11.72 19.18
N LEU A 288 12.43 -12.19 18.33
CA LEU A 288 12.15 -11.53 17.06
C LEU A 288 11.49 -10.18 17.26
N SER A 289 10.59 -10.03 18.25
CA SER A 289 9.98 -8.73 18.55
C SER A 289 11.01 -7.71 19.00
N GLN A 290 11.95 -8.09 19.88
CA GLN A 290 13.04 -7.19 20.30
C GLN A 290 13.95 -6.82 19.13
N LEU A 291 14.26 -7.78 18.26
CA LEU A 291 15.06 -7.54 17.07
C LEU A 291 14.36 -6.57 16.12
N LEU A 292 13.09 -6.80 15.78
CA LEU A 292 12.31 -5.94 14.91
C LEU A 292 12.16 -4.54 15.49
N GLN A 293 11.95 -4.41 16.80
CA GLN A 293 11.94 -3.12 17.48
C GLN A 293 13.26 -2.37 17.29
N SER A 294 14.38 -3.04 17.57
CA SER A 294 15.71 -2.44 17.43
C SER A 294 16.04 -2.05 16.00
N ILE A 295 15.53 -2.79 15.01
CA ILE A 295 15.71 -2.51 13.58
C ILE A 295 14.85 -1.32 13.15
N ASP A 296 13.62 -1.21 13.64
CA ASP A 296 12.69 -0.12 13.30
C ASP A 296 13.10 1.21 13.93
N GLU A 297 13.62 1.19 15.17
CA GLU A 297 14.06 2.38 15.91
C GLU A 297 15.46 2.90 15.50
N ARG A 298 16.19 2.17 14.66
CA ARG A 298 17.54 2.57 14.22
C ARG A 298 17.49 3.81 13.33
N VAL A 299 18.30 4.80 13.70
CA VAL A 299 18.51 6.03 12.92
C VAL A 299 19.38 5.77 11.68
N GLU A 300 20.34 4.86 11.80
CA GLU A 300 21.24 4.50 10.70
C GLU A 300 20.59 3.51 9.75
N ALA A 301 20.79 3.73 8.45
CA ALA A 301 20.24 2.87 7.41
C ALA A 301 20.96 1.52 7.40
N ILE A 302 20.24 0.44 7.76
CA ILE A 302 20.71 -0.94 7.58
C ILE A 302 20.81 -1.24 6.07
N GLY A 303 21.84 -1.99 5.65
CA GLY A 303 22.00 -2.44 4.26
C GLY A 303 20.83 -3.32 3.80
N GLN A 304 20.40 -3.21 2.54
CA GLN A 304 19.18 -3.92 2.09
C GLN A 304 19.44 -5.41 2.02
N GLN A 305 20.58 -5.76 1.44
CA GLN A 305 21.06 -7.13 1.37
C GLN A 305 21.23 -7.73 2.76
N GLU A 306 21.76 -6.96 3.72
CA GLU A 306 21.97 -7.42 5.08
C GLU A 306 20.65 -7.80 5.78
N LEU A 307 19.63 -6.95 5.66
CA LEU A 307 18.31 -7.22 6.24
C LEU A 307 17.63 -8.41 5.56
N ASN A 308 17.78 -8.53 4.23
CA ASN A 308 17.23 -9.64 3.46
C ASN A 308 17.87 -10.96 3.86
N ASP A 309 19.20 -10.99 3.91
CA ASP A 309 20.00 -12.13 4.34
C ASP A 309 19.56 -12.63 5.73
N LEU A 310 19.31 -11.72 6.66
CA LEU A 310 18.81 -12.04 8.00
C LEU A 310 17.40 -12.63 7.95
N PHE A 311 16.47 -11.99 7.24
CA PHE A 311 15.08 -12.45 7.12
C PHE A 311 14.95 -13.77 6.34
N GLU A 312 15.90 -14.11 5.48
CA GLU A 312 15.99 -15.43 4.84
C GLU A 312 16.25 -16.55 5.87
N GLN A 313 16.93 -16.24 6.98
CA GLN A 313 17.23 -17.22 8.03
C GLN A 313 16.06 -17.49 8.98
N LEU A 314 15.01 -16.65 8.94
CA LEU A 314 13.82 -16.83 9.76
C LEU A 314 13.09 -18.14 9.42
N ARG A 315 12.57 -18.77 10.47
CA ARG A 315 11.84 -20.04 10.45
C ARG A 315 10.34 -19.81 10.48
N VAL A 316 9.57 -20.88 10.24
CA VAL A 316 8.10 -20.83 10.23
C VAL A 316 7.48 -20.20 11.48
N ARG A 317 8.10 -20.39 12.65
CA ARG A 317 7.64 -19.79 13.93
C ARG A 317 7.61 -18.27 13.91
N ALA A 318 8.47 -17.63 13.10
CA ALA A 318 8.52 -16.18 12.95
C ALA A 318 7.25 -15.61 12.30
N LEU A 319 6.49 -16.42 11.54
CA LEU A 319 5.40 -15.92 10.70
C LEU A 319 4.33 -15.17 11.50
N GLY A 320 3.93 -15.69 12.66
CA GLY A 320 2.95 -15.03 13.53
C GLY A 320 3.45 -13.68 14.05
N THR A 321 4.69 -13.61 14.49
CA THR A 321 5.32 -12.37 14.98
C THR A 321 5.49 -11.35 13.86
N ILE A 322 5.88 -11.79 12.65
CA ILE A 322 5.96 -10.89 11.49
C ILE A 322 4.59 -10.28 11.20
N PHE A 323 3.53 -11.08 11.15
CA PHE A 323 2.15 -10.59 10.96
C PHE A 323 1.73 -9.58 12.02
N GLN A 324 2.08 -9.84 13.29
CA GLN A 324 1.81 -8.90 14.39
C GLN A 324 2.51 -7.54 14.20
N TRP A 325 3.68 -7.53 13.58
CA TRP A 325 4.52 -6.34 13.43
C TRP A 325 4.28 -5.58 12.13
N LEU A 326 3.74 -6.19 11.07
CA LEU A 326 3.54 -5.52 9.77
C LEU A 326 2.78 -4.19 9.86
N GLY A 327 1.79 -4.08 10.75
CA GLY A 327 1.03 -2.85 11.00
C GLY A 327 1.69 -1.86 11.97
N ARG A 328 2.77 -2.25 12.67
CA ARG A 328 3.44 -1.46 13.72
C ARG A 328 4.72 -0.78 13.24
N VAL A 329 5.41 -1.41 12.29
CA VAL A 329 6.69 -0.95 11.74
C VAL A 329 6.51 0.41 11.08
N GLN A 330 7.30 1.39 11.50
CA GLN A 330 7.28 2.75 10.96
C GLN A 330 8.18 2.87 9.73
N ASN A 331 9.29 2.14 9.71
CA ASN A 331 10.25 2.15 8.62
C ASN A 331 9.69 1.39 7.40
N ALA A 332 9.28 2.12 6.37
CA ALA A 332 8.71 1.56 5.15
C ALA A 332 9.59 0.48 4.50
N ARG A 333 10.92 0.65 4.54
CA ARG A 333 11.85 -0.32 3.98
C ARG A 333 11.87 -1.62 4.78
N VAL A 334 11.88 -1.54 6.10
CA VAL A 334 11.80 -2.72 6.98
C VAL A 334 10.46 -3.43 6.74
N ARG A 335 9.37 -2.67 6.64
CA ARG A 335 8.03 -3.21 6.30
C ARG A 335 8.06 -4.00 5.00
N THR A 336 8.58 -3.44 3.91
CA THR A 336 8.66 -4.16 2.61
C THR A 336 9.47 -5.45 2.69
N GLN A 337 10.59 -5.46 3.44
CA GLN A 337 11.38 -6.69 3.60
C GLN A 337 10.68 -7.72 4.48
N MET A 338 9.95 -7.28 5.51
CA MET A 338 9.11 -8.16 6.32
C MET A 338 7.96 -8.75 5.51
N GLU A 339 7.30 -7.98 4.64
CA GLU A 339 6.26 -8.49 3.73
C GLU A 339 6.82 -9.57 2.81
N THR A 340 8.02 -9.34 2.26
CA THR A 340 8.72 -10.31 1.42
C THR A 340 9.02 -11.60 2.19
N ALA A 341 9.53 -11.47 3.42
CA ALA A 341 9.81 -12.60 4.29
C ALA A 341 8.53 -13.36 4.68
N ALA A 342 7.44 -12.64 4.98
CA ALA A 342 6.15 -13.19 5.34
C ALA A 342 5.56 -14.02 4.19
N VAL A 343 5.60 -13.49 2.96
CA VAL A 343 5.12 -14.19 1.76
C VAL A 343 5.94 -15.47 1.54
N ARG A 344 7.28 -15.39 1.59
CA ARG A 344 8.18 -16.55 1.46
C ARG A 344 7.86 -17.62 2.50
N LEU A 345 7.75 -17.24 3.77
CA LEU A 345 7.46 -18.15 4.88
C LEU A 345 6.08 -18.79 4.75
N ALA A 346 5.05 -18.00 4.39
CA ALA A 346 3.69 -18.48 4.21
C ALA A 346 3.57 -19.46 3.02
N GLN A 347 4.26 -19.17 1.91
CA GLN A 347 4.31 -20.06 0.73
C GLN A 347 4.98 -21.39 1.05
N ALA A 348 6.12 -21.36 1.77
CA ALA A 348 6.81 -22.57 2.19
C ALA A 348 6.05 -23.36 3.26
N ASN A 349 5.17 -22.71 4.03
CA ASN A 349 4.52 -23.29 5.21
C ASN A 349 3.01 -22.99 5.25
N THR A 350 2.28 -23.38 4.20
CA THR A 350 0.83 -23.09 4.09
C THR A 350 0.01 -23.63 5.27
N GLY A 351 0.43 -24.73 5.90
CA GLY A 351 -0.23 -25.25 7.10
C GLY A 351 -0.19 -24.26 8.28
N GLU A 352 0.93 -23.56 8.47
CA GLU A 352 1.05 -22.55 9.52
C GLU A 352 0.21 -21.31 9.19
N LEU A 353 0.23 -20.84 7.94
CA LEU A 353 -0.65 -19.77 7.49
C LEU A 353 -2.13 -20.07 7.82
N VAL A 354 -2.59 -21.29 7.50
CA VAL A 354 -3.96 -21.72 7.80
C VAL A 354 -4.23 -21.80 9.30
N ARG A 355 -3.25 -22.21 10.11
CA ARG A 355 -3.36 -22.20 11.57
C ARG A 355 -3.54 -20.78 12.11
N LEU A 356 -2.77 -19.82 11.59
CA LEU A 356 -2.77 -18.42 12.03
C LEU A 356 -4.07 -17.66 11.72
N ILE A 357 -4.90 -18.14 10.77
CA ILE A 357 -6.26 -17.61 10.54
C ILE A 357 -7.14 -17.69 11.81
N GLY A 358 -6.85 -18.66 12.70
CA GLY A 358 -7.51 -18.81 13.98
C GLY A 358 -6.70 -18.31 15.17
N ALA A 359 -5.68 -17.47 14.96
CA ALA A 359 -4.88 -16.91 16.04
C ALA A 359 -5.74 -16.04 16.97
N PRO A 360 -5.47 -16.05 18.30
CA PRO A 360 -6.19 -15.20 19.25
C PRO A 360 -5.87 -13.71 19.06
N GLU A 361 -4.69 -13.38 18.56
CA GLU A 361 -4.29 -12.01 18.24
C GLU A 361 -5.00 -11.54 16.96
N ARG A 362 -5.87 -10.53 17.09
CA ARG A 362 -6.66 -9.96 15.98
C ARG A 362 -5.81 -9.65 14.75
N GLU A 363 -4.73 -8.89 14.92
CA GLU A 363 -3.88 -8.44 13.81
C GLU A 363 -3.26 -9.62 13.05
N VAL A 364 -2.84 -10.66 13.78
CA VAL A 364 -2.25 -11.86 13.20
C VAL A 364 -3.29 -12.63 12.39
N ALA A 365 -4.51 -12.78 12.93
CA ALA A 365 -5.60 -13.46 12.23
C ALA A 365 -6.01 -12.69 10.97
N LEU A 366 -6.18 -11.37 11.05
CA LEU A 366 -6.53 -10.52 9.90
C LEU A 366 -5.48 -10.64 8.78
N GLU A 367 -4.21 -10.53 9.13
CA GLU A 367 -3.14 -10.62 8.15
C GLU A 367 -3.01 -12.03 7.55
N ALA A 368 -3.17 -13.07 8.37
CA ALA A 368 -3.21 -14.45 7.87
C ALA A 368 -4.37 -14.68 6.88
N MET A 369 -5.54 -14.08 7.13
CA MET A 369 -6.68 -14.15 6.20
C MET A 369 -6.38 -13.45 4.87
N ARG A 370 -5.84 -12.23 4.91
CA ARG A 370 -5.44 -11.48 3.70
C ARG A 370 -4.42 -12.28 2.87
N ARG A 371 -3.37 -12.79 3.50
CA ARG A 371 -2.32 -13.58 2.82
C ARG A 371 -2.88 -14.89 2.26
N ALA A 372 -3.78 -15.56 2.99
CA ALA A 372 -4.44 -16.77 2.49
C ALA A 372 -5.32 -16.49 1.26
N GLY A 373 -6.03 -15.36 1.24
CA GLY A 373 -6.77 -14.86 0.08
C GLY A 373 -5.85 -14.65 -1.12
N ALA A 374 -4.80 -13.84 -0.94
CA ALA A 374 -3.89 -13.43 -2.01
C ALA A 374 -3.15 -14.64 -2.62
N MET A 375 -2.80 -15.62 -1.78
CA MET A 375 -2.18 -16.88 -2.20
C MET A 375 -3.18 -17.90 -2.76
N LYS A 376 -4.49 -17.59 -2.75
CA LYS A 376 -5.58 -18.47 -3.16
C LYS A 376 -5.53 -19.83 -2.45
N ALA A 377 -5.23 -19.83 -1.16
CA ALA A 377 -4.99 -21.04 -0.37
C ALA A 377 -6.31 -21.81 -0.11
N ALA A 378 -6.60 -22.82 -0.92
CA ALA A 378 -7.82 -23.62 -0.80
C ALA A 378 -8.00 -24.27 0.59
N ALA A 379 -6.90 -24.65 1.26
CA ALA A 379 -6.93 -25.19 2.61
C ALA A 379 -7.45 -24.19 3.68
N ALA A 380 -7.43 -22.88 3.39
CA ALA A 380 -7.92 -21.85 4.28
C ALA A 380 -9.45 -21.72 4.31
N VAL A 381 -10.16 -22.26 3.31
CA VAL A 381 -11.62 -22.01 3.11
C VAL A 381 -12.43 -22.36 4.36
N THR A 382 -12.16 -23.47 5.03
CA THR A 382 -12.85 -23.86 6.26
C THR A 382 -12.56 -22.90 7.43
N GLY A 383 -11.31 -22.45 7.57
CA GLY A 383 -10.93 -21.47 8.59
C GLY A 383 -11.61 -20.12 8.34
N LEU A 384 -11.55 -19.63 7.10
CA LEU A 384 -12.20 -18.40 6.67
C LEU A 384 -13.72 -18.46 6.83
N GLY A 385 -14.36 -19.59 6.52
CA GLY A 385 -15.80 -19.78 6.71
C GLY A 385 -16.25 -19.67 8.18
N ARG A 386 -15.39 -20.02 9.13
CA ARG A 386 -15.64 -19.77 10.57
C ARG A 386 -15.51 -18.29 10.91
N ASN A 387 -14.47 -17.62 10.43
CA ASN A 387 -14.28 -16.17 10.66
C ASN A 387 -15.35 -15.30 9.97
N ALA A 388 -15.89 -15.74 8.83
CA ALA A 388 -17.04 -15.12 8.18
C ALA A 388 -18.34 -15.16 9.03
N GLN A 389 -18.34 -15.87 10.16
CA GLN A 389 -19.42 -15.91 11.16
C GLN A 389 -19.03 -15.24 12.48
N SER A 390 -17.92 -14.50 12.51
CA SER A 390 -17.48 -13.75 13.69
C SER A 390 -18.52 -12.72 14.11
N THR A 391 -18.59 -12.43 15.41
CA THR A 391 -19.39 -11.30 15.92
C THR A 391 -18.84 -9.96 15.45
N ASP A 392 -17.54 -9.90 15.15
CA ASP A 392 -16.84 -8.72 14.67
C ASP A 392 -17.02 -8.53 13.15
N ALA A 393 -17.57 -7.39 12.75
CA ALA A 393 -17.89 -7.08 11.36
C ALA A 393 -16.64 -6.95 10.47
N GLU A 394 -15.52 -6.46 10.98
CA GLU A 394 -14.28 -6.32 10.20
C GLU A 394 -13.66 -7.71 9.95
N ILE A 395 -13.65 -8.58 10.95
CA ILE A 395 -13.21 -9.98 10.77
C ILE A 395 -14.06 -10.68 9.71
N ARG A 396 -15.39 -10.49 9.74
CA ARG A 396 -16.29 -11.02 8.71
C ARG A 396 -15.95 -10.47 7.33
N LEU A 397 -15.74 -9.16 7.21
CA LEU A 397 -15.40 -8.49 5.95
C LEU A 397 -14.10 -9.03 5.35
N VAL A 398 -13.03 -9.11 6.14
CA VAL A 398 -11.73 -9.63 5.67
C VAL A 398 -11.84 -11.11 5.29
N ALA A 399 -12.58 -11.91 6.06
CA ALA A 399 -12.82 -13.31 5.69
C ALA A 399 -13.58 -13.43 4.36
N VAL A 400 -14.58 -12.57 4.12
CA VAL A 400 -15.36 -12.52 2.87
C VAL A 400 -14.49 -12.09 1.69
N GLN A 401 -13.62 -11.09 1.85
CA GLN A 401 -12.66 -10.67 0.83
C GLN A 401 -11.70 -11.81 0.48
N ALA A 402 -11.10 -12.46 1.48
CA ALA A 402 -10.21 -13.61 1.27
C ALA A 402 -10.92 -14.80 0.59
N LEU A 403 -12.16 -15.12 0.99
CA LEU A 403 -12.98 -16.14 0.33
C LEU A 403 -13.29 -15.75 -1.12
N THR A 404 -13.48 -14.47 -1.40
CA THR A 404 -13.73 -13.93 -2.74
C THR A 404 -12.50 -14.05 -3.62
N GLU A 405 -11.29 -13.83 -3.09
CA GLU A 405 -10.02 -13.98 -3.83
C GLU A 405 -9.70 -15.44 -4.14
N ILE A 406 -9.96 -16.35 -3.20
CA ILE A 406 -9.88 -17.81 -3.44
C ILE A 406 -10.93 -18.19 -4.50
N GLY A 407 -12.19 -17.86 -4.23
CA GLY A 407 -13.37 -18.12 -5.06
C GLY A 407 -13.47 -19.54 -5.62
N SER A 408 -13.14 -20.52 -4.78
CA SER A 408 -13.52 -21.92 -5.00
C SER A 408 -15.05 -22.07 -4.89
N PRO A 409 -15.67 -23.15 -5.41
CA PRO A 409 -17.11 -23.39 -5.24
C PRO A 409 -17.54 -23.38 -3.77
N GLY A 410 -16.73 -23.95 -2.87
CA GLY A 410 -16.98 -23.92 -1.43
C GLY A 410 -16.90 -22.51 -0.84
N SER A 411 -15.99 -21.67 -1.34
CA SER A 411 -15.91 -20.26 -0.95
C SER A 411 -17.17 -19.51 -1.35
N LEU A 412 -17.62 -19.66 -2.60
CA LEU A 412 -18.82 -18.97 -3.10
C LEU A 412 -20.09 -19.39 -2.35
N GLN A 413 -20.20 -20.67 -2.01
CA GLN A 413 -21.31 -21.17 -1.20
C GLN A 413 -21.33 -20.54 0.21
N LEU A 414 -20.16 -20.36 0.84
CA LEU A 414 -20.07 -19.67 2.14
C LEU A 414 -20.48 -18.20 2.03
N LEU A 415 -20.14 -17.54 0.91
CA LEU A 415 -20.49 -16.15 0.67
C LEU A 415 -22.01 -15.93 0.55
N GLU A 416 -22.82 -16.91 0.15
CA GLU A 416 -24.29 -16.74 0.05
C GLU A 416 -24.96 -16.23 1.34
N ARG A 417 -24.33 -16.46 2.50
CA ARG A 417 -24.81 -15.96 3.80
C ARG A 417 -24.65 -14.46 3.97
N THR A 418 -23.71 -13.84 3.25
CA THR A 418 -23.46 -12.40 3.36
C THR A 418 -24.61 -11.58 2.81
N ILE A 419 -25.50 -12.18 2.01
CA ILE A 419 -26.71 -11.52 1.48
C ILE A 419 -27.55 -10.92 2.61
N ASP A 420 -27.62 -11.63 3.75
CA ASP A 420 -28.44 -11.29 4.91
C ASP A 420 -27.59 -10.82 6.10
N ASP A 421 -26.32 -10.40 5.89
CA ASP A 421 -25.43 -9.97 6.98
C ASP A 421 -25.94 -8.67 7.64
N ALA A 422 -25.71 -8.52 8.95
CA ALA A 422 -26.08 -7.30 9.67
C ALA A 422 -25.26 -6.07 9.21
N SER A 423 -23.99 -6.27 8.85
CA SER A 423 -23.11 -5.20 8.37
C SER A 423 -23.29 -4.96 6.88
N ARG A 424 -23.57 -3.70 6.52
CA ARG A 424 -23.68 -3.25 5.12
C ARG A 424 -22.44 -3.60 4.31
N ASP A 425 -21.25 -3.36 4.86
CA ASP A 425 -20.00 -3.55 4.09
C ASP A 425 -19.76 -5.02 3.77
N VAL A 426 -20.15 -5.92 4.67
CA VAL A 426 -20.12 -7.37 4.43
C VAL A 426 -21.13 -7.78 3.35
N ARG A 427 -22.36 -7.21 3.40
CA ARG A 427 -23.37 -7.45 2.34
C ARG A 427 -22.86 -7.01 0.98
N VAL A 428 -22.36 -5.77 0.88
CA VAL A 428 -21.82 -5.18 -0.35
C VAL A 428 -20.62 -5.99 -0.88
N ALA A 429 -19.70 -6.40 -0.01
CA ALA A 429 -18.56 -7.22 -0.40
C ALA A 429 -18.98 -8.56 -1.03
N GLY A 430 -19.96 -9.25 -0.42
CA GLY A 430 -20.49 -10.49 -0.99
C GLY A 430 -21.25 -10.31 -2.30
N LEU A 431 -22.03 -9.23 -2.45
CA LEU A 431 -22.70 -8.89 -3.71
C LEU A 431 -21.69 -8.66 -4.85
N ARG A 432 -20.63 -7.89 -4.57
CA ARG A 432 -19.51 -7.69 -5.50
C ARG A 432 -18.82 -9.00 -5.84
N ALA A 433 -18.64 -9.90 -4.87
CA ALA A 433 -18.07 -11.22 -5.08
C ALA A 433 -18.91 -12.08 -6.04
N PHE A 434 -20.24 -12.11 -5.87
CA PHE A 434 -21.11 -12.85 -6.79
C PHE A 434 -21.06 -12.30 -8.21
N ALA A 435 -21.05 -10.98 -8.36
CA ALA A 435 -20.92 -10.31 -9.65
C ALA A 435 -19.59 -10.68 -10.33
N ALA A 436 -18.47 -10.51 -9.64
CA ALA A 436 -17.13 -10.77 -10.15
C ALA A 436 -16.90 -12.25 -10.52
N ARG A 437 -17.58 -13.17 -9.84
CA ARG A 437 -17.44 -14.63 -10.02
C ARG A 437 -18.58 -15.25 -10.84
N ASN A 438 -19.53 -14.44 -11.31
CA ASN A 438 -20.74 -14.89 -12.01
C ASN A 438 -21.46 -16.03 -11.27
N HIS A 439 -21.63 -15.90 -9.94
CA HIS A 439 -22.18 -16.94 -9.07
C HIS A 439 -23.71 -17.02 -9.18
N LYS A 440 -24.19 -17.63 -10.27
CA LYS A 440 -25.62 -17.69 -10.61
C LYS A 440 -26.52 -18.35 -9.56
N ALA A 441 -25.98 -19.14 -8.62
CA ALA A 441 -26.78 -19.71 -7.54
C ALA A 441 -27.38 -18.64 -6.60
N ALA A 442 -26.79 -17.44 -6.54
CA ALA A 442 -27.34 -16.32 -5.79
C ALA A 442 -28.55 -15.64 -6.47
N LEU A 443 -28.77 -15.87 -7.78
CA LEU A 443 -29.80 -15.16 -8.56
C LEU A 443 -31.21 -15.20 -7.95
N PRO A 444 -31.76 -16.36 -7.53
CA PRO A 444 -33.12 -16.40 -6.99
C PRO A 444 -33.28 -15.53 -5.74
N ARG A 445 -32.24 -15.45 -4.89
CA ARG A 445 -32.24 -14.61 -3.69
C ARG A 445 -32.16 -13.14 -4.03
N LEU A 446 -31.29 -12.74 -4.96
CA LEU A 446 -31.19 -11.35 -5.42
C LEU A 446 -32.47 -10.89 -6.12
N GLU A 447 -33.07 -11.75 -6.94
CA GLU A 447 -34.34 -11.45 -7.60
C GLU A 447 -35.47 -11.21 -6.60
N ALA A 448 -35.59 -12.09 -5.59
CA ALA A 448 -36.56 -11.92 -4.52
C ALA A 448 -36.33 -10.61 -3.74
N MET A 449 -35.07 -10.27 -3.46
CA MET A 449 -34.72 -9.04 -2.75
C MET A 449 -35.16 -7.78 -3.49
N ILE A 450 -34.97 -7.74 -4.81
CA ILE A 450 -35.41 -6.64 -5.67
C ILE A 450 -36.95 -6.65 -5.79
N ARG A 451 -37.57 -7.81 -6.03
CA ARG A 451 -39.02 -7.93 -6.20
C ARG A 451 -39.79 -7.54 -4.94
N ASP A 452 -39.32 -7.99 -3.78
CA ASP A 452 -39.96 -7.79 -2.48
C ASP A 452 -39.56 -6.47 -1.83
N ARG A 453 -38.82 -5.59 -2.53
CA ARG A 453 -38.41 -4.26 -2.04
C ARG A 453 -37.61 -4.28 -0.73
N LYS A 454 -36.85 -5.36 -0.48
CA LYS A 454 -36.11 -5.54 0.79
C LYS A 454 -35.01 -4.49 1.01
N VAL A 455 -34.53 -3.85 -0.05
CA VAL A 455 -33.50 -2.80 0.00
C VAL A 455 -34.05 -1.38 -0.06
N ASP A 456 -35.35 -1.16 0.14
CA ASP A 456 -35.93 0.20 0.08
C ASP A 456 -35.30 1.15 1.11
N GLY A 457 -35.04 0.65 2.32
CA GLY A 457 -34.38 1.39 3.40
C GLY A 457 -32.85 1.43 3.31
N ALA A 458 -32.25 0.77 2.32
CA ALA A 458 -30.80 0.79 2.11
C ALA A 458 -30.38 2.08 1.40
N ASP A 459 -29.10 2.46 1.53
CA ASP A 459 -28.54 3.56 0.76
C ASP A 459 -28.38 3.20 -0.72
N LEU A 460 -28.05 4.22 -1.54
CA LEU A 460 -27.91 4.04 -2.98
C LEU A 460 -26.80 3.04 -3.35
N THR A 461 -25.70 3.02 -2.61
CA THR A 461 -24.56 2.14 -2.87
C THR A 461 -24.94 0.66 -2.69
N GLU A 462 -25.65 0.33 -1.62
CA GLU A 462 -26.12 -1.04 -1.39
C GLU A 462 -27.20 -1.43 -2.42
N LYS A 463 -28.14 -0.53 -2.73
CA LYS A 463 -29.11 -0.75 -3.83
C LYS A 463 -28.39 -1.04 -5.14
N MET A 464 -27.39 -0.23 -5.51
CA MET A 464 -26.60 -0.43 -6.71
C MET A 464 -25.88 -1.78 -6.69
N ALA A 465 -25.25 -2.17 -5.58
CA ALA A 465 -24.56 -3.45 -5.46
C ALA A 465 -25.50 -4.65 -5.72
N VAL A 466 -26.74 -4.60 -5.21
CA VAL A 466 -27.74 -5.66 -5.44
C VAL A 466 -28.14 -5.73 -6.92
N PHE A 467 -28.45 -4.58 -7.51
CA PHE A 467 -28.87 -4.49 -8.91
C PHE A 467 -27.75 -4.86 -9.89
N GLU A 468 -26.52 -4.39 -9.66
CA GLU A 468 -25.36 -4.73 -10.48
C GLU A 468 -25.01 -6.22 -10.38
N ALA A 469 -25.06 -6.80 -9.18
CA ALA A 469 -24.87 -8.24 -9.01
C ALA A 469 -25.93 -9.04 -9.77
N TYR A 470 -27.21 -8.66 -9.66
CA TYR A 470 -28.28 -9.29 -10.42
C TYR A 470 -28.07 -9.13 -11.94
N GLY A 471 -27.83 -7.90 -12.42
CA GLY A 471 -27.64 -7.59 -13.83
C GLY A 471 -26.45 -8.30 -14.47
N SER A 472 -25.36 -8.49 -13.72
CA SER A 472 -24.17 -9.20 -14.21
C SER A 472 -24.39 -10.71 -14.40
N MET A 473 -25.44 -11.28 -13.80
CA MET A 473 -25.67 -12.73 -13.77
C MET A 473 -26.96 -13.19 -14.47
N CYS A 474 -28.00 -12.34 -14.51
CA CYS A 474 -29.36 -12.74 -14.91
C CYS A 474 -29.53 -12.95 -16.42
N GLY A 475 -28.68 -12.31 -17.25
CA GLY A 475 -28.81 -12.33 -18.71
C GLY A 475 -30.18 -11.82 -19.19
N ASP A 476 -30.58 -12.23 -20.39
CA ASP A 476 -31.85 -11.79 -21.01
C ASP A 476 -33.11 -12.11 -20.18
N ALA A 477 -33.05 -13.16 -19.34
CA ALA A 477 -34.17 -13.56 -18.50
C ALA A 477 -34.54 -12.49 -17.44
N GLY A 478 -33.58 -11.67 -17.00
CA GLY A 478 -33.83 -10.60 -16.03
C GLY A 478 -34.30 -9.28 -16.65
N VAL A 479 -34.16 -9.12 -17.98
CA VAL A 479 -34.51 -7.86 -18.68
C VAL A 479 -35.97 -7.44 -18.46
N PRO A 480 -36.99 -8.32 -18.54
CA PRO A 480 -38.37 -7.91 -18.33
C PRO A 480 -38.63 -7.28 -16.96
N MET A 481 -37.99 -7.80 -15.91
CA MET A 481 -38.11 -7.26 -14.56
C MET A 481 -37.42 -5.91 -14.44
N LEU A 482 -36.20 -5.78 -14.96
CA LEU A 482 -35.46 -4.52 -14.92
C LEU A 482 -36.11 -3.43 -15.79
N ASP A 483 -36.63 -3.78 -16.96
CA ASP A 483 -37.43 -2.87 -17.82
C ASP A 483 -38.73 -2.46 -17.10
N GLY A 484 -39.36 -3.37 -16.37
CA GLY A 484 -40.52 -3.09 -15.53
C GLY A 484 -40.23 -2.05 -14.44
N ILE A 485 -39.07 -2.11 -13.80
CA ILE A 485 -38.66 -1.12 -12.79
C ILE A 485 -38.30 0.21 -13.45
N LEU A 486 -37.51 0.21 -14.53
CA LEU A 486 -37.06 1.42 -15.21
C LEU A 486 -38.21 2.17 -15.91
N ASN A 487 -39.00 1.46 -16.71
CA ASN A 487 -39.98 2.04 -17.64
C ASN A 487 -41.43 1.79 -17.24
N GLY A 488 -41.69 0.85 -16.34
CA GLY A 488 -43.05 0.48 -15.95
C GLY A 488 -43.80 1.59 -15.21
N LYS A 489 -45.12 1.44 -15.20
CA LYS A 489 -46.06 2.28 -14.45
C LYS A 489 -46.89 1.38 -13.54
N GLY A 490 -46.93 1.68 -12.25
CA GLY A 490 -47.75 0.96 -11.28
C GLY A 490 -49.25 1.23 -11.44
N LEU A 491 -50.06 0.67 -10.54
CA LEU A 491 -51.54 0.67 -10.55
C LEU A 491 -52.24 2.05 -10.55
N PHE A 492 -51.50 3.15 -10.47
CA PHE A 492 -52.03 4.52 -10.58
C PHE A 492 -51.20 5.40 -11.54
N GLY A 493 -50.44 4.78 -12.44
CA GLY A 493 -49.54 5.50 -13.35
C GLY A 493 -48.23 6.00 -12.72
N LYS A 494 -48.04 5.78 -11.40
CA LYS A 494 -46.84 6.15 -10.67
C LYS A 494 -45.68 5.22 -11.05
N ARG A 495 -44.54 5.80 -11.42
CA ARG A 495 -43.30 5.08 -11.68
C ARG A 495 -42.56 4.81 -10.38
N ASP A 496 -41.61 3.89 -10.43
CA ASP A 496 -40.64 3.70 -9.36
C ASP A 496 -39.84 4.96 -9.05
N ASN A 497 -39.32 5.04 -7.83
CA ASN A 497 -38.49 6.18 -7.42
C ASN A 497 -37.22 6.27 -8.31
N ALA A 498 -36.58 7.44 -8.30
CA ALA A 498 -35.44 7.71 -9.19
C ALA A 498 -34.26 6.75 -8.94
N GLU A 499 -33.99 6.41 -7.67
CA GLU A 499 -32.91 5.48 -7.29
C GLU A 499 -33.13 4.08 -7.87
N TRP A 500 -34.31 3.49 -7.68
CA TRP A 500 -34.65 2.17 -8.22
C TRP A 500 -34.55 2.13 -9.74
N ARG A 501 -35.04 3.19 -10.40
CA ARG A 501 -34.94 3.32 -11.85
C ARG A 501 -33.49 3.43 -12.32
N ALA A 502 -32.66 4.21 -11.62
CA ALA A 502 -31.24 4.34 -11.93
C ALA A 502 -30.49 3.01 -11.72
N CYS A 503 -30.75 2.30 -10.61
CA CYS A 503 -30.19 0.97 -10.36
C CYS A 503 -30.61 -0.04 -11.43
N ALA A 504 -31.88 -0.04 -11.85
CA ALA A 504 -32.36 -0.88 -12.94
C ALA A 504 -31.68 -0.56 -14.28
N ALA A 505 -31.46 0.72 -14.59
CA ALA A 505 -30.72 1.13 -15.78
C ALA A 505 -29.25 0.65 -15.73
N MET A 506 -28.56 0.78 -14.61
CA MET A 506 -27.21 0.25 -14.44
C MET A 506 -27.16 -1.27 -14.62
N ALA A 507 -28.11 -2.00 -14.03
CA ALA A 507 -28.23 -3.44 -14.17
C ALA A 507 -28.49 -3.86 -15.62
N LEU A 508 -29.37 -3.17 -16.35
CA LEU A 508 -29.59 -3.40 -17.79
C LEU A 508 -28.32 -3.15 -18.61
N GLY A 509 -27.54 -2.13 -18.25
CA GLY A 509 -26.21 -1.89 -18.83
C GLY A 509 -25.24 -3.06 -18.61
N LYS A 510 -25.27 -3.66 -17.41
CA LYS A 510 -24.47 -4.87 -17.09
C LYS A 510 -24.94 -6.12 -17.83
N VAL A 511 -26.24 -6.26 -18.09
CA VAL A 511 -26.77 -7.37 -18.92
C VAL A 511 -26.21 -7.26 -20.35
N GLY A 512 -26.13 -6.04 -20.90
CA GLY A 512 -25.39 -5.78 -22.15
C GLY A 512 -25.94 -6.49 -23.39
N SER A 513 -27.25 -6.78 -23.42
CA SER A 513 -27.90 -7.46 -24.55
C SER A 513 -28.81 -6.54 -25.35
N GLY A 514 -29.14 -6.92 -26.60
CA GLY A 514 -30.03 -6.14 -27.45
C GLY A 514 -31.41 -5.82 -26.82
N PRO A 515 -32.07 -6.77 -26.11
CA PRO A 515 -33.25 -6.45 -25.30
C PRO A 515 -32.99 -5.39 -24.21
N ALA A 516 -31.85 -5.46 -23.51
CA ALA A 516 -31.49 -4.51 -22.46
C ALA A 516 -31.21 -3.11 -23.02
N GLU A 517 -30.48 -3.01 -24.14
CA GLU A 517 -30.25 -1.76 -24.85
C GLU A 517 -31.55 -1.08 -25.29
N ARG A 518 -32.51 -1.85 -25.80
CA ARG A 518 -33.85 -1.32 -26.15
C ARG A 518 -34.59 -0.79 -24.93
N ALA A 519 -34.50 -1.46 -23.78
CA ALA A 519 -35.10 -0.98 -22.53
C ALA A 519 -34.46 0.35 -22.08
N LEU A 520 -33.13 0.45 -22.18
CA LEU A 520 -32.40 1.69 -21.88
C LEU A 520 -32.77 2.83 -22.83
N GLN A 521 -32.86 2.57 -24.14
CA GLN A 521 -33.23 3.59 -25.14
C GLN A 521 -34.61 4.23 -24.88
N LYS A 522 -35.59 3.46 -24.38
CA LYS A 522 -36.91 3.99 -23.97
C LYS A 522 -36.81 5.06 -22.87
N ALA A 523 -35.78 4.97 -22.03
CA ALA A 523 -35.55 5.87 -20.90
C ALA A 523 -34.46 6.93 -21.17
N SER A 524 -33.93 7.03 -22.39
CA SER A 524 -32.84 7.96 -22.72
C SER A 524 -33.17 9.43 -22.49
N SER A 525 -34.46 9.79 -22.55
CA SER A 525 -34.99 11.12 -22.27
C SER A 525 -35.72 11.22 -20.91
N ASP A 526 -35.34 10.42 -19.91
CA ASP A 526 -35.97 10.49 -18.58
C ASP A 526 -35.80 11.89 -17.97
N LYS A 527 -36.83 12.35 -17.25
CA LYS A 527 -36.84 13.69 -16.64
C LYS A 527 -35.89 13.79 -15.45
N GLU A 528 -35.70 12.68 -14.72
CA GLU A 528 -34.77 12.62 -13.60
C GLU A 528 -33.32 12.52 -14.10
N ILE A 529 -32.46 13.43 -13.63
CA ILE A 529 -31.04 13.48 -14.02
C ILE A 529 -30.33 12.18 -13.64
N LEU A 530 -30.55 11.69 -12.42
CA LEU A 530 -29.96 10.44 -11.94
C LEU A 530 -30.26 9.26 -12.86
N VAL A 531 -31.52 9.12 -13.28
CA VAL A 531 -31.95 8.03 -14.17
C VAL A 531 -31.34 8.21 -15.57
N ARG A 532 -31.36 9.44 -16.10
CA ARG A 532 -30.78 9.73 -17.41
C ARG A 532 -29.29 9.41 -17.47
N ASN A 533 -28.55 9.76 -16.42
CA ASN A 533 -27.11 9.50 -16.32
C ASN A 533 -26.83 7.99 -16.22
N ALA A 534 -27.60 7.26 -15.42
CA ALA A 534 -27.51 5.80 -15.35
C ALA A 534 -27.83 5.13 -16.70
N VAL A 535 -28.84 5.60 -17.41
CA VAL A 535 -29.19 5.11 -18.75
C VAL A 535 -28.06 5.37 -19.75
N ASN A 536 -27.51 6.58 -19.78
CA ASN A 536 -26.40 6.93 -20.65
C ASN A 536 -25.16 6.08 -20.35
N ARG A 537 -24.87 5.82 -19.07
CA ARG A 537 -23.78 4.93 -18.67
C ARG A 537 -24.03 3.48 -19.10
N GLY A 538 -25.24 2.97 -18.91
CA GLY A 538 -25.62 1.65 -19.37
C GLY A 538 -25.50 1.46 -20.88
N LEU A 539 -25.85 2.49 -21.67
CA LEU A 539 -25.75 2.47 -23.14
C LEU A 539 -24.30 2.56 -23.67
N ARG A 540 -23.38 3.20 -22.92
CA ARG A 540 -21.96 3.27 -23.30
C ARG A 540 -21.23 1.92 -23.11
N GLY A 541 -21.86 0.96 -22.44
CA GLY A 541 -21.22 -0.27 -22.00
C GLY A 541 -20.34 -0.01 -20.78
N ALA A 542 -20.34 -0.94 -19.82
CA ALA A 542 -19.36 -0.94 -18.74
C ALA A 542 -18.00 -1.41 -19.32
N SER A 543 -17.26 -0.49 -19.94
CA SER A 543 -15.84 -0.67 -20.26
C SER A 543 -14.99 -0.60 -19.01
#